data_AF-A0A1Q6RML9-F1
#
_entry.id   AF-A0A1Q6RML9-F1
#
_cell.length_a   1.000
_cell.length_b   1.000
_cell.length_c   1.000
_cell.angle_alpha   90.00
_cell.angle_beta   90.00
_cell.angle_gamma   90.00
#
_symmetry.space_group_name_H-M   'P 1'
#
loop_
_entity.id
_entity.type
_entity.pdbx_description
1 polymer ?
#
loop_
_entity_poly.entity_id
_entity_poly.type
_entity_poly.pdbx_seq_one_letter_code
_entity_poly.pdbx_strand_id
1 'polypeptide(L)'
;MNEYGTKEAAFADLRVHYGTARSYLISGSGRNRVTGYRNGVMTNLGDLTLSEWTQKIQTLIAEHQKETLQENLLQWLREHNYTRDSLQELREEALKLHAAHIFDNPLWVSYIPWNRRFRPEALDESRLVWVETVCCRKPGQVTREQIDKAYQHTVSCPHCGRFSEFAECQNTDKENAHERE
;
A
#
# COMPACT_ATOMS: atom_id res chain seq x y z
N MET A 1 -0.25 2.21 28.90
CA MET A 1 -0.08 1.93 27.46
C MET A 1 -1.21 0.99 27.07
N ASN A 2 -2.13 1.42 26.21
CA ASN A 2 -3.28 0.60 25.85
C ASN A 2 -2.82 -0.61 25.01
N GLU A 3 -3.52 -1.72 25.12
CA GLU A 3 -3.19 -2.96 24.39
C GLU A 3 -3.16 -2.71 22.87
N TYR A 4 -3.99 -1.79 22.36
CA TYR A 4 -4.04 -1.39 20.95
C TYR A 4 -2.77 -0.68 20.45
N GLY A 5 -2.17 0.23 21.23
CA GLY A 5 -0.94 0.91 20.87
C GLY A 5 0.28 -0.02 20.84
N THR A 6 0.27 -1.09 21.62
CA THR A 6 1.30 -2.14 21.58
C THR A 6 1.20 -3.01 20.32
N LYS A 7 -0.01 -3.24 19.80
CA LYS A 7 -0.26 -4.05 18.60
C LYS A 7 0.19 -3.34 17.32
N GLU A 8 -0.10 -2.05 17.19
CA GLU A 8 0.34 -1.25 16.04
C GLU A 8 1.86 -1.06 16.03
N ALA A 9 2.47 -0.91 17.22
CA ALA A 9 3.92 -0.85 17.35
C ALA A 9 4.60 -2.13 16.81
N ALA A 10 4.01 -3.31 17.03
CA ALA A 10 4.57 -4.57 16.54
C ALA A 10 4.59 -4.67 15.00
N PHE A 11 3.56 -4.17 14.31
CA PHE A 11 3.57 -4.09 12.85
C PHE A 11 4.58 -3.06 12.34
N ALA A 12 4.66 -1.90 13.00
CA ALA A 12 5.64 -0.87 12.66
C ALA A 12 7.08 -1.39 12.78
N ASP A 13 7.35 -2.27 13.75
CA ASP A 13 8.67 -2.89 13.91
C ASP A 13 9.08 -3.82 12.76
N LEU A 14 8.10 -4.43 12.10
CA LEU A 14 8.28 -5.30 10.93
C LEU A 14 8.12 -4.55 9.60
N ARG A 15 7.84 -3.25 9.61
CA ARG A 15 7.76 -2.45 8.38
C ARG A 15 9.09 -2.53 7.64
N VAL A 16 9.03 -2.90 6.36
CA VAL A 16 10.21 -2.96 5.50
C VAL A 16 10.63 -1.55 5.10
N HIS A 17 11.90 -1.22 5.36
CA HIS A 17 12.53 0.03 4.90
C HIS A 17 13.13 -0.15 3.51
N TYR A 18 13.87 -1.23 3.30
CA TYR A 18 14.48 -1.62 2.03
C TYR A 18 14.90 -3.10 2.05
N GLY A 19 15.07 -3.69 0.86
CA GLY A 19 15.63 -5.03 0.71
C GLY A 19 17.13 -5.06 0.98
N THR A 20 17.61 -6.14 1.61
CA THR A 20 19.02 -6.39 1.88
C THR A 20 19.48 -7.66 1.17
N ALA A 21 20.73 -7.67 0.70
CA ALA A 21 21.36 -8.85 0.12
C ALA A 21 22.78 -9.01 0.67
N ARG A 22 23.14 -10.22 1.05
CA ARG A 22 24.50 -10.56 1.49
C ARG A 22 25.02 -11.72 0.65
N SER A 23 26.10 -11.48 -0.09
CA SER A 23 26.82 -12.54 -0.77
C SER A 23 27.67 -13.31 0.23
N TYR A 24 27.70 -14.63 0.12
CA TYR A 24 28.62 -15.47 0.89
C TYR A 24 29.36 -16.43 -0.04
N LEU A 25 30.58 -16.79 0.35
CA LEU A 25 31.38 -17.77 -0.39
C LEU A 25 30.82 -19.18 -0.11
N ILE A 26 30.44 -19.88 -1.17
CA ILE A 26 30.10 -21.31 -1.08
C ILE A 26 31.38 -22.13 -1.23
N SER A 27 32.16 -21.84 -2.28
CA SER A 27 33.42 -22.56 -2.56
C SER A 27 34.31 -21.82 -3.58
N GLY A 28 35.55 -22.31 -3.72
CA GLY A 28 36.49 -21.85 -4.75
C GLY A 28 37.16 -20.50 -4.46
N SER A 29 38.04 -20.09 -5.37
CA SER A 29 38.79 -18.83 -5.30
C SER A 29 39.04 -18.27 -6.71
N GLY A 30 39.35 -16.97 -6.80
CA GLY A 30 39.60 -16.30 -8.08
C GLY A 30 38.43 -16.45 -9.06
N ARG A 31 38.71 -16.96 -10.27
CA ARG A 31 37.71 -17.19 -11.32
C ARG A 31 36.78 -18.38 -11.05
N ASN A 32 37.15 -19.28 -10.13
CA ASN A 32 36.35 -20.46 -9.76
C ASN A 32 35.49 -20.20 -8.52
N ARG A 33 35.31 -18.92 -8.14
CA ARG A 33 34.54 -18.54 -6.95
C ARG A 33 33.05 -18.78 -7.18
N VAL A 34 32.46 -19.64 -6.35
CA VAL A 34 31.02 -19.88 -6.30
C VAL A 34 30.45 -19.13 -5.10
N THR A 35 29.53 -18.20 -5.33
CA THR A 35 28.91 -17.38 -4.30
C THR A 35 27.42 -17.66 -4.20
N GLY A 36 26.90 -17.74 -2.99
CA GLY A 36 25.48 -17.70 -2.70
C GLY A 36 25.02 -16.30 -2.32
N TYR A 37 23.71 -16.10 -2.28
CA TYR A 37 23.07 -14.86 -1.84
C TYR A 37 22.03 -15.17 -0.79
N ARG A 38 22.08 -14.42 0.31
CA ARG A 38 21.00 -14.33 1.28
C ARG A 38 20.21 -13.07 0.98
N ASN A 39 18.92 -13.24 0.70
CA ASN A 39 17.95 -12.15 0.57
C ASN A 39 17.28 -11.85 1.91
N GLY A 40 17.04 -10.58 2.20
CA GLY A 40 16.28 -10.17 3.37
C GLY A 40 15.81 -8.74 3.30
N VAL A 41 15.43 -8.21 4.44
CA VAL A 41 14.80 -6.91 4.58
C VAL A 41 15.31 -6.20 5.83
N MET A 42 15.56 -4.90 5.70
CA MET A 42 15.82 -4.04 6.86
C MET A 42 14.50 -3.57 7.46
N THR A 43 14.37 -3.73 8.77
CA THR A 43 13.21 -3.32 9.59
C THR A 43 13.69 -2.58 10.84
N ASN A 44 12.79 -2.16 11.75
CA ASN A 44 13.24 -1.59 13.03
C ASN A 44 13.89 -2.64 13.93
N LEU A 45 13.57 -3.92 13.74
CA LEU A 45 14.24 -5.04 14.43
C LEU A 45 15.61 -5.37 13.83
N GLY A 46 16.04 -4.66 12.78
CA GLY A 46 17.27 -4.89 12.06
C GLY A 46 17.08 -5.69 10.77
N ASP A 47 18.19 -6.28 10.30
CA ASP A 47 18.28 -7.03 9.04
C ASP A 47 17.83 -8.49 9.22
N LEU A 48 16.62 -8.81 8.78
CA LEU A 48 16.01 -10.15 8.88
C LEU A 48 16.06 -10.87 7.53
N THR A 49 16.23 -12.21 7.53
CA THR A 49 16.10 -12.96 6.26
C THR A 49 14.67 -12.84 5.76
N LEU A 50 14.46 -12.96 4.45
CA LEU A 50 13.11 -12.85 3.89
C LEU A 50 12.17 -13.91 4.49
N SER A 51 12.67 -15.11 4.74
CA SER A 51 11.92 -16.20 5.39
C SER A 51 11.58 -15.89 6.86
N GLU A 52 12.54 -15.43 7.65
CA GLU A 52 12.29 -15.06 9.06
C GLU A 52 11.29 -13.92 9.15
N TRP A 53 11.46 -12.90 8.31
CA TRP A 53 10.52 -11.77 8.26
C TRP A 53 9.13 -12.24 7.87
N THR A 54 8.99 -13.04 6.80
CA THR A 54 7.72 -13.60 6.32
C THR A 54 7.00 -14.38 7.43
N GLN A 55 7.72 -15.25 8.14
CA GLN A 55 7.14 -16.02 9.24
C GLN A 55 6.64 -15.09 10.35
N LYS A 56 7.46 -14.10 10.76
CA LYS A 56 7.10 -13.17 11.84
C LYS A 56 5.84 -12.37 11.50
N ILE A 57 5.75 -11.81 10.30
CA ILE A 57 4.58 -11.01 9.92
C ILE A 57 3.32 -11.88 9.78
N GLN A 58 3.43 -13.11 9.28
CA GLN A 58 2.29 -14.04 9.21
C GLN A 58 1.79 -14.43 10.60
N THR A 59 2.69 -14.75 11.53
CA THR A 59 2.34 -15.00 12.93
C THR A 59 1.64 -13.80 13.55
N LEU A 60 2.17 -12.59 13.36
CA LEU A 60 1.60 -11.37 13.90
C LEU A 60 0.20 -11.07 13.32
N ILE A 61 -0.01 -11.31 12.02
CA ILE A 61 -1.33 -11.17 11.38
C ILE A 61 -2.34 -12.13 12.02
N ALA A 62 -1.96 -13.39 12.24
CA ALA A 62 -2.83 -14.40 12.84
C ALA A 62 -3.15 -14.11 14.31
N GLU A 63 -2.15 -13.71 15.11
CA GLU A 63 -2.33 -13.34 16.52
C GLU A 63 -3.29 -12.14 16.69
N HIS A 64 -3.34 -11.26 15.69
CA HIS A 64 -4.22 -10.09 15.68
C HIS A 64 -5.51 -10.26 14.88
N GLN A 65 -5.80 -11.48 14.38
CA GLN A 65 -7.01 -11.79 13.62
C GLN A 65 -7.19 -10.86 12.39
N LYS A 66 -6.08 -10.50 11.73
CA LYS A 66 -6.06 -9.60 10.56
C LYS A 66 -5.94 -10.36 9.23
N GLU A 67 -6.24 -11.64 9.18
CA GLU A 67 -6.13 -12.48 7.98
C GLU A 67 -7.03 -11.98 6.85
N THR A 68 -8.27 -11.61 7.15
CA THR A 68 -9.19 -11.05 6.15
C THR A 68 -8.62 -9.77 5.53
N LEU A 69 -7.98 -8.92 6.33
CA LEU A 69 -7.35 -7.70 5.86
C LEU A 69 -6.16 -8.00 4.92
N GLN A 70 -5.38 -9.02 5.27
CA GLN A 70 -4.30 -9.53 4.42
C GLN A 70 -4.81 -10.13 3.11
N GLU A 71 -5.90 -10.89 3.14
CA GLU A 71 -6.53 -11.48 1.96
C GLU A 71 -7.11 -10.41 1.03
N ASN A 72 -7.73 -9.36 1.59
CA ASN A 72 -8.23 -8.22 0.83
C ASN A 72 -7.11 -7.46 0.10
N LEU A 73 -5.94 -7.28 0.74
CA LEU A 73 -4.76 -6.74 0.08
C LEU A 73 -4.28 -7.63 -1.07
N LEU A 74 -4.17 -8.94 -0.85
CA LEU A 74 -3.76 -9.87 -1.90
C LEU A 74 -4.75 -9.90 -3.06
N GLN A 75 -6.05 -9.87 -2.78
CA GLN A 75 -7.10 -9.79 -3.80
C GLN A 75 -6.95 -8.51 -4.62
N TRP A 76 -6.80 -7.35 -3.96
CA TRP A 76 -6.61 -6.08 -4.64
C TRP A 76 -5.38 -6.10 -5.56
N LEU A 77 -4.25 -6.58 -5.06
CA LEU A 77 -3.00 -6.67 -5.83
C LEU A 77 -3.15 -7.60 -7.04
N ARG A 78 -3.87 -8.72 -6.91
CA ARG A 78 -4.15 -9.63 -8.05
C ARG A 78 -4.97 -8.96 -9.14
N GLU A 79 -5.98 -8.19 -8.77
CA GLU A 79 -6.86 -7.47 -9.71
C GLU A 79 -6.12 -6.32 -10.40
N HIS A 80 -5.10 -5.75 -9.74
CA HIS A 80 -4.31 -4.60 -10.22
C HIS A 80 -2.86 -4.98 -10.58
N ASN A 81 -2.63 -6.24 -11.00
CA ASN A 81 -1.30 -6.77 -11.32
C ASN A 81 -0.82 -6.38 -12.73
N TYR A 82 -0.59 -5.09 -12.96
CA TYR A 82 -0.19 -4.57 -14.27
C TYR A 82 1.20 -5.04 -14.73
N THR A 83 2.11 -5.34 -13.79
CA THR A 83 3.47 -5.82 -14.05
C THR A 83 3.55 -7.34 -14.26
N ARG A 84 2.43 -8.06 -14.08
CA ARG A 84 2.32 -9.51 -14.22
C ARG A 84 3.23 -10.27 -13.25
N ASP A 85 3.35 -9.75 -12.04
CA ASP A 85 4.07 -10.39 -10.95
C ASP A 85 3.45 -11.77 -10.66
N SER A 86 4.29 -12.71 -10.25
CA SER A 86 3.87 -14.04 -9.84
C SER A 86 3.04 -13.98 -8.55
N LEU A 87 2.25 -15.03 -8.30
CA LEU A 87 1.47 -15.11 -7.05
C LEU A 87 2.34 -15.08 -5.78
N GLN A 88 3.58 -15.57 -5.87
CA GLN A 88 4.55 -15.51 -4.78
C GLN A 88 4.94 -14.05 -4.49
N GLU A 89 5.30 -13.29 -5.52
CA GLU A 89 5.66 -11.88 -5.40
C GLU A 89 4.49 -11.04 -4.88
N LEU A 90 3.27 -11.28 -5.38
CA LEU A 90 2.08 -10.59 -4.88
C LEU A 90 1.78 -10.89 -3.41
N ARG A 91 2.02 -12.13 -2.95
CA ARG A 91 1.87 -12.49 -1.53
C ARG A 91 2.88 -11.77 -0.65
N GLU A 92 4.14 -11.72 -1.09
CA GLU A 92 5.19 -11.01 -0.38
C GLU A 92 4.89 -9.50 -0.33
N GLU A 93 4.41 -8.92 -1.43
CA GLU A 93 4.05 -7.50 -1.47
C GLU A 93 2.85 -7.20 -0.57
N ALA A 94 1.81 -8.05 -0.56
CA ALA A 94 0.68 -7.91 0.35
C ALA A 94 1.14 -7.86 1.82
N LEU A 95 2.10 -8.73 2.22
CA LEU A 95 2.66 -8.73 3.58
C LEU A 95 3.41 -7.43 3.88
N LYS A 96 4.19 -6.89 2.93
CA LYS A 96 4.90 -5.62 3.13
C LYS A 96 3.93 -4.47 3.32
N LEU A 97 2.90 -4.41 2.48
CA LEU A 97 1.84 -3.41 2.55
C LEU A 97 1.06 -3.49 3.86
N HIS A 98 0.81 -4.70 4.37
CA HIS A 98 0.17 -4.90 5.67
C HIS A 98 1.04 -4.42 6.81
N ALA A 99 2.32 -4.81 6.84
CA ALA A 99 3.27 -4.34 7.86
C ALA A 99 3.41 -2.82 7.86
N ALA A 100 3.32 -2.19 6.68
CA ALA A 100 3.33 -0.74 6.53
C ALA A 100 2.00 -0.05 6.86
N HIS A 101 0.94 -0.81 7.17
CA HIS A 101 -0.42 -0.28 7.33
C HIS A 101 -0.85 0.60 6.16
N ILE A 102 -0.57 0.17 4.92
CA ILE A 102 -0.77 1.02 3.74
C ILE A 102 -2.23 1.49 3.60
N PHE A 103 -3.18 0.67 4.03
CA PHE A 103 -4.62 0.94 3.98
C PHE A 103 -5.05 2.08 4.93
N ASP A 104 -4.22 2.46 5.91
CA ASP A 104 -4.45 3.60 6.80
C ASP A 104 -3.72 4.87 6.31
N ASN A 105 -2.90 4.77 5.25
CA ASN A 105 -2.15 5.90 4.72
C ASN A 105 -2.97 6.68 3.67
N PRO A 106 -3.45 7.90 3.97
CA PRO A 106 -4.27 8.68 3.03
C PRO A 106 -3.52 9.10 1.76
N LEU A 107 -2.19 9.01 1.74
CA LEU A 107 -1.36 9.28 0.56
C LEU A 107 -1.29 8.09 -0.41
N TRP A 108 -1.71 6.90 0.02
CA TRP A 108 -1.70 5.75 -0.87
C TRP A 108 -2.67 5.96 -2.02
N VAL A 109 -2.20 5.77 -3.25
CA VAL A 109 -3.00 5.97 -4.48
C VAL A 109 -4.31 5.20 -4.48
N SER A 110 -4.33 4.00 -3.89
CA SER A 110 -5.52 3.17 -3.79
C SER A 110 -6.29 3.35 -2.48
N TYR A 111 -5.92 4.30 -1.61
CA TYR A 111 -6.54 4.50 -0.29
C TYR A 111 -8.07 4.55 -0.38
N ILE A 112 -8.61 5.42 -1.23
CA ILE A 112 -10.06 5.57 -1.40
C ILE A 112 -10.70 4.31 -2.01
N PRO A 113 -10.33 3.86 -3.22
CA PRO A 113 -11.05 2.75 -3.84
C PRO A 113 -10.87 1.42 -3.10
N TRP A 114 -9.73 1.21 -2.42
CA TRP A 114 -9.51 0.06 -1.57
C TRP A 114 -10.39 0.11 -0.31
N ASN A 115 -10.35 1.22 0.46
CA ASN A 115 -11.17 1.32 1.68
C ASN A 115 -12.66 1.30 1.36
N ARG A 116 -13.13 1.94 0.27
CA ARG A 116 -14.55 1.84 -0.15
C ARG A 116 -15.03 0.41 -0.31
N ARG A 117 -14.16 -0.48 -0.78
CA ARG A 117 -14.51 -1.87 -1.06
C ARG A 117 -14.42 -2.75 0.18
N PHE A 118 -13.41 -2.55 1.02
CA PHE A 118 -13.07 -3.51 2.08
C PHE A 118 -13.24 -2.97 3.50
N ARG A 119 -13.25 -1.64 3.70
CA ARG A 119 -13.36 -0.94 5.00
C ARG A 119 -14.00 0.45 4.82
N PRO A 120 -15.26 0.53 4.35
CA PRO A 120 -15.88 1.81 4.03
C PRO A 120 -15.90 2.80 5.22
N GLU A 121 -16.00 2.29 6.44
CA GLU A 121 -15.96 3.05 7.69
C GLU A 121 -14.66 3.85 7.88
N ALA A 122 -13.54 3.39 7.31
CA ALA A 122 -12.27 4.12 7.40
C ALA A 122 -12.31 5.48 6.66
N LEU A 123 -13.30 5.69 5.79
CA LEU A 123 -13.47 6.92 5.03
C LEU A 123 -14.34 7.97 5.74
N ASP A 124 -15.04 7.61 6.82
CA ASP A 124 -15.95 8.53 7.52
C ASP A 124 -15.18 9.71 8.14
N GLU A 125 -13.97 9.46 8.64
CA GLU A 125 -13.09 10.48 9.22
C GLU A 125 -12.10 11.07 8.19
N SER A 126 -12.13 10.60 6.94
CA SER A 126 -11.20 11.01 5.90
C SER A 126 -11.58 12.36 5.28
N ARG A 127 -10.58 13.21 5.03
CA ARG A 127 -10.77 14.50 4.35
C ARG A 127 -10.84 14.32 2.83
N LEU A 128 -12.00 13.89 2.34
CA LEU A 128 -12.23 13.67 0.91
C LEU A 128 -12.57 14.97 0.18
N VAL A 129 -11.97 15.16 -0.99
CA VAL A 129 -12.12 16.36 -1.82
C VAL A 129 -12.35 15.97 -3.26
N TRP A 130 -13.11 16.79 -3.99
CA TRP A 130 -13.43 16.55 -5.39
C TRP A 130 -12.43 17.26 -6.28
N VAL A 131 -11.90 16.53 -7.25
CA VAL A 131 -11.00 17.06 -8.27
C VAL A 131 -11.45 16.61 -9.64
N GLU A 132 -11.24 17.47 -10.63
CA GLU A 132 -11.30 17.11 -12.03
C GLU A 132 -9.87 17.00 -12.57
N THR A 133 -9.53 15.85 -13.15
CA THR A 133 -8.21 15.62 -13.76
C THR A 133 -8.27 15.87 -15.26
N VAL A 134 -7.23 16.50 -15.81
CA VAL A 134 -7.14 16.86 -17.24
C VAL A 134 -7.31 15.65 -18.15
N CYS A 135 -6.82 14.48 -17.74
CA CYS A 135 -6.86 13.26 -18.55
C CYS A 135 -8.28 12.71 -18.78
N CYS A 136 -9.16 12.75 -17.77
CA CYS A 136 -10.48 12.14 -17.84
C CYS A 136 -11.63 13.14 -17.88
N ARG A 137 -11.40 14.40 -17.46
CA ARG A 137 -12.41 15.46 -17.43
C ARG A 137 -13.71 15.04 -16.72
N LYS A 138 -13.55 14.30 -15.63
CA LYS A 138 -14.64 13.82 -14.79
C LYS A 138 -14.29 14.10 -13.33
N PRO A 139 -15.23 14.64 -12.53
CA PRO A 139 -15.05 14.75 -11.10
C PRO A 139 -14.75 13.38 -10.47
N GLY A 140 -13.81 13.34 -9.53
CA GLY A 140 -13.48 12.17 -8.75
C GLY A 140 -12.92 12.56 -7.40
N GLN A 141 -13.03 11.66 -6.43
CA GLN A 141 -12.55 11.93 -5.07
C GLN A 141 -11.10 11.51 -4.89
N VAL A 142 -10.34 12.39 -4.24
CA VAL A 142 -8.99 12.16 -3.71
C VAL A 142 -8.96 12.59 -2.23
N THR A 143 -7.91 12.25 -1.50
CA THR A 143 -7.72 12.74 -0.13
C THR A 143 -7.09 14.13 -0.16
N ARG A 144 -7.37 14.98 0.83
CA ARG A 144 -6.72 16.30 0.96
C ARG A 144 -5.20 16.14 1.06
N GLU A 145 -4.73 15.11 1.74
CA GLU A 145 -3.31 14.79 1.90
C GLU A 145 -2.61 14.55 0.55
N GLN A 146 -3.30 13.91 -0.42
CA GLN A 146 -2.77 13.71 -1.77
C GLN A 146 -2.61 15.03 -2.53
N ILE A 147 -3.51 16.00 -2.32
CA ILE A 147 -3.38 17.35 -2.89
C ILE A 147 -2.23 18.11 -2.23
N ASP A 148 -2.19 18.13 -0.90
CA ASP A 148 -1.21 18.89 -0.12
C ASP A 148 0.23 18.42 -0.40
N LYS A 149 0.42 17.14 -0.75
CA LYS A 149 1.71 16.54 -1.10
C LYS A 149 1.87 16.27 -2.60
N ALA A 150 1.02 16.84 -3.46
CA ALA A 150 1.09 16.64 -4.90
C ALA A 150 2.41 17.18 -5.46
N TYR A 151 3.18 16.30 -6.11
CA TYR A 151 4.37 16.71 -6.85
C TYR A 151 3.96 17.24 -8.22
N GLN A 152 4.52 18.40 -8.61
CA GLN A 152 4.23 19.07 -9.88
C GLN A 152 2.73 19.31 -10.13
N HIS A 153 1.95 19.52 -9.06
CA HIS A 153 0.50 19.71 -9.15
C HIS A 153 -0.24 18.59 -9.90
N THR A 154 0.22 17.35 -9.73
CA THR A 154 -0.41 16.16 -10.31
C THR A 154 -0.90 15.19 -9.24
N VAL A 155 -2.02 14.52 -9.51
CA VAL A 155 -2.55 13.41 -8.71
C VAL A 155 -2.90 12.23 -9.61
N SER A 156 -2.96 11.03 -9.02
CA SER A 156 -3.48 9.86 -9.73
C SER A 156 -4.97 10.03 -10.00
N CYS A 157 -5.35 9.97 -11.28
CA CYS A 157 -6.74 10.08 -11.70
C CYS A 157 -7.61 8.99 -11.04
N PRO A 158 -8.71 9.36 -10.36
CA PRO A 158 -9.62 8.39 -9.74
C PRO A 158 -10.31 7.43 -10.72
N HIS A 159 -10.29 7.75 -12.03
CA HIS A 159 -10.98 6.99 -13.08
C HIS A 159 -10.05 6.08 -13.87
N CYS A 160 -8.85 6.55 -14.23
CA CYS A 160 -7.92 5.80 -15.09
C CYS A 160 -6.56 5.51 -14.44
N GLY A 161 -6.30 6.00 -13.23
CA GLY A 161 -5.03 5.82 -12.51
C GLY A 161 -3.84 6.62 -13.07
N ARG A 162 -3.99 7.34 -14.17
CA ARG A 162 -2.92 8.17 -14.74
C ARG A 162 -2.65 9.38 -13.83
N PHE A 163 -1.37 9.66 -13.56
CA PHE A 163 -0.99 10.93 -12.96
C PHE A 163 -1.25 12.09 -13.93
N SER A 164 -2.07 13.05 -13.49
CA SER A 164 -2.53 14.17 -14.30
C SER A 164 -2.61 15.43 -13.46
N GLU A 165 -2.40 16.58 -14.10
CA GLU A 165 -2.83 17.87 -13.54
C GLU A 165 -4.32 17.81 -13.20
N PHE A 166 -4.70 18.55 -12.17
CA PHE A 166 -6.04 18.57 -11.62
C PHE A 166 -6.46 19.98 -11.23
N ALA A 167 -7.77 20.18 -11.10
CA ALA A 167 -8.35 21.34 -10.43
C ALA A 167 -9.32 20.85 -9.36
N GLU A 168 -9.33 21.49 -8.20
CA GLU A 168 -10.38 21.26 -7.21
C GLU A 168 -11.74 21.72 -7.78
N CYS A 169 -12.77 20.91 -7.57
CA CYS A 169 -14.11 21.20 -8.06
C CYS A 169 -15.16 20.85 -6.99
N GLN A 170 -16.41 21.21 -7.25
CA GLN A 170 -17.55 20.75 -6.47
C GLN A 170 -18.19 19.53 -7.14
N ASN A 171 -18.86 18.69 -6.36
CA ASN A 171 -19.60 17.56 -6.91
C ASN A 171 -20.90 18.04 -7.56
N THR A 172 -20.86 18.31 -8.86
CA THR A 172 -22.01 18.81 -9.62
C THR A 172 -23.11 17.76 -9.86
N ASP A 173 -22.89 16.49 -9.49
CA ASP A 173 -23.90 15.43 -9.67
C ASP A 173 -24.98 15.44 -8.56
N LYS A 174 -24.77 16.14 -7.44
CA LYS A 174 -25.80 16.30 -6.38
C LYS A 174 -26.74 17.49 -6.62
N GLU A 175 -26.32 18.52 -7.35
CA GLU A 175 -27.17 19.70 -7.60
C GLU A 175 -28.23 19.41 -8.68
N ASN A 176 -27.88 18.62 -9.70
CA ASN A 176 -28.79 18.27 -10.79
C ASN A 176 -29.89 17.25 -10.44
N ALA A 177 -29.89 16.70 -9.21
CA ALA A 177 -30.93 15.80 -8.73
C ALA A 177 -32.07 16.55 -8.01
N HIS A 178 -31.79 17.73 -7.45
CA HIS A 178 -32.81 18.54 -6.76
C HIS A 178 -33.55 19.49 -7.71
N GLU A 179 -32.97 19.82 -8.87
CA GLU A 179 -33.62 20.64 -9.91
C GLU A 179 -34.51 19.83 -10.87
N ARG A 180 -34.74 18.54 -10.60
CA ARG A 180 -35.61 17.63 -11.38
C ARG A 180 -36.79 17.08 -10.57
N GLU A 181 -37.20 17.76 -9.52
CA GLU A 181 -38.48 17.56 -8.81
C GLU A 181 -39.31 18.84 -8.90
#